data_AF-A0A199V4R8-F1
#
_entry.id   AF-A0A199V4R8-F1
#
_cell.length_a   1.000
_cell.length_b   1.000
_cell.length_c   1.000
_cell.angle_alpha   90.00
_cell.angle_beta   90.00
_cell.angle_gamma   90.00
#
_symmetry.space_group_name_H-M   'P 1'
#
loop_
_entity.id
_entity.type
_entity.pdbx_description
1 polymer ?
#
loop_
_entity_poly.entity_id
_entity_poly.type
_entity_poly.pdbx_seq_one_letter_code
_entity_poly.pdbx_strand_id
1 'polypeptide(L)'
;MLSLDESLSFSLPLPDFNNFNYNFDFDSGFGFTPWTGPDPDPHPNQDRAAEPGPSEPAEKERDPAEERRIRRMISNRESARRSRLRKQRHLEELRARLARLRDENRELAGRLGAAAHHALLFRRANDRLRAEAAALRRRLADARRLLLLRRLHRLAAAASAAPSPSAHAYSAGLEHTLASLIA
;
A
#
# COMPACT_ATOMS: atom_id res chain seq x y z
N MET A 1 12.34 35.36 19.87
CA MET A 1 12.53 33.91 19.69
C MET A 1 11.50 33.45 18.68
N LEU A 2 11.97 33.02 17.51
CA LEU A 2 11.20 32.80 16.31
C LEU A 2 10.32 31.55 16.44
N SER A 3 9.07 31.71 16.03
CA SER A 3 8.03 30.71 15.88
C SER A 3 8.44 29.61 14.90
N LEU A 4 8.58 28.39 15.41
CA LEU A 4 8.59 27.18 14.59
C LEU A 4 7.21 26.53 14.68
N ASP A 5 6.27 27.09 13.94
CA ASP A 5 5.03 26.42 13.58
C ASP A 5 5.23 25.84 12.16
N GLU A 6 6.07 24.81 12.07
CA GLU A 6 6.16 23.99 10.86
C GLU A 6 5.15 22.85 11.01
N SER A 7 3.89 23.21 10.79
CA SER A 7 2.82 22.29 10.47
C SER A 7 3.06 21.71 9.07
N LEU A 8 4.05 20.83 8.94
CA LEU A 8 4.13 19.89 7.83
C LEU A 8 3.02 18.86 7.99
N SER A 9 1.80 19.30 7.68
CA SER A 9 0.70 18.43 7.31
C SER A 9 1.10 17.73 6.01
N PHE A 10 1.81 16.61 6.14
CA PHE A 10 2.09 15.68 5.05
C PHE A 10 0.78 14.98 4.67
N SER A 11 -0.12 15.74 4.08
CA SER A 11 -1.35 15.29 3.45
C SER A 11 -1.03 14.97 1.99
N LEU A 12 -0.11 14.04 1.77
CA LEU A 12 -0.01 13.37 0.48
C LEU A 12 -1.11 12.31 0.47
N PRO A 13 -2.05 12.35 -0.49
CA PRO A 13 -3.04 11.29 -0.63
C PRO A 13 -2.28 9.98 -0.82
N LEU A 14 -2.63 8.98 -0.01
CA LEU A 14 -2.17 7.61 -0.22
C LEU A 14 -2.59 7.22 -1.65
N PRO A 15 -1.70 6.61 -2.44
CA PRO A 15 -2.08 6.03 -3.72
C PRO A 15 -3.28 5.11 -3.50
N ASP A 16 -4.27 5.19 -4.36
CA ASP A 16 -5.46 4.34 -4.29
C ASP A 16 -5.07 2.92 -4.73
N PHE A 17 -4.50 2.15 -3.81
CA PHE A 17 -4.02 0.78 -4.05
C PHE A 17 -5.16 -0.21 -4.33
N ASN A 18 -6.42 0.23 -4.19
CA ASN A 18 -7.61 -0.55 -4.52
C ASN A 18 -7.78 -0.78 -6.03
N ASN A 19 -6.99 -0.11 -6.88
CA ASN A 19 -7.09 -0.25 -8.33
C ASN A 19 -5.87 -0.93 -8.99
N PHE A 20 -5.29 -1.94 -8.33
CA PHE A 20 -4.43 -2.93 -9.00
C PHE A 20 -5.21 -4.16 -9.47
N ASN A 21 -6.52 -4.01 -9.72
CA ASN A 21 -7.26 -4.98 -10.51
C ASN A 21 -6.99 -4.75 -11.99
N TYR A 22 -5.72 -4.89 -12.41
CA TYR A 22 -5.46 -5.29 -13.79
C TYR A 22 -5.90 -6.75 -13.87
N ASN A 23 -7.20 -6.95 -14.03
CA ASN A 23 -7.72 -8.06 -14.83
C ASN A 23 -7.09 -7.89 -16.21
N PHE A 24 -5.83 -8.32 -16.35
CA PHE A 24 -5.30 -8.70 -17.63
C PHE A 24 -6.00 -10.02 -17.94
N ASP A 25 -7.25 -9.87 -18.40
CA ASP A 25 -8.08 -10.92 -18.95
C ASP A 25 -7.35 -11.42 -20.20
N PHE A 26 -6.45 -12.37 -19.98
CA PHE A 26 -5.78 -13.09 -21.07
C PHE A 26 -6.79 -13.82 -21.97
N ASP A 27 -8.04 -13.99 -21.48
CA ASP A 27 -9.17 -14.51 -22.25
C ASP A 27 -9.82 -13.48 -23.19
N SER A 28 -9.47 -12.20 -23.14
CA SER A 28 -10.14 -11.16 -23.94
C SER A 28 -9.28 -10.53 -25.05
N GLY A 29 -8.00 -10.90 -25.17
CA GLY A 29 -7.04 -10.12 -25.99
C GLY A 29 -6.22 -10.88 -27.03
N PHE A 30 -6.17 -12.21 -27.00
CA PHE A 30 -5.59 -13.01 -28.07
C PHE A 30 -6.71 -13.85 -28.65
N GLY A 31 -6.96 -13.73 -29.95
CA GLY A 31 -8.04 -14.38 -30.70
C GLY A 31 -7.99 -15.91 -30.69
N PHE A 32 -8.11 -16.51 -29.51
CA PHE A 32 -8.43 -17.90 -29.29
C PHE A 32 -9.86 -17.92 -28.75
N THR A 33 -10.82 -17.78 -29.65
CA THR A 33 -12.17 -18.28 -29.37
C THR A 33 -12.04 -19.81 -29.25
N PRO A 34 -12.26 -20.43 -28.08
CA PRO A 34 -12.41 -21.87 -28.04
C PRO A 34 -13.57 -22.21 -28.97
N TRP A 35 -13.34 -23.16 -29.88
CA TRP A 35 -14.39 -23.70 -30.75
C TRP A 35 -15.49 -24.29 -29.87
N THR A 36 -16.47 -23.47 -29.50
CA THR A 36 -17.75 -23.86 -28.92
C THR A 36 -18.84 -23.51 -29.94
N GLY A 37 -18.68 -24.02 -31.15
CA GLY A 37 -19.81 -24.33 -32.01
C GLY A 37 -20.14 -25.82 -31.81
N PRO A 38 -21.41 -26.24 -31.91
CA PRO A 38 -21.70 -27.66 -32.04
C PRO A 38 -20.97 -28.16 -33.29
N ASP A 39 -20.09 -29.16 -33.10
CA ASP A 39 -19.48 -29.86 -34.23
C ASP A 39 -20.62 -30.28 -35.17
N PRO A 40 -20.59 -29.94 -36.48
CA PRO A 40 -21.49 -30.59 -37.41
C PRO A 40 -21.16 -32.08 -37.35
N ASP A 41 -22.17 -32.88 -37.04
CA ASP A 41 -22.10 -34.33 -37.00
C ASP A 41 -21.20 -34.84 -38.12
N PRO A 42 -20.25 -35.76 -37.86
CA PRO A 42 -19.56 -36.43 -38.94
C PRO A 42 -20.62 -37.24 -39.68
N HIS A 43 -21.14 -36.68 -40.77
CA HIS A 43 -21.90 -37.42 -41.75
C HIS A 43 -21.12 -38.71 -42.03
N PRO A 44 -21.78 -39.88 -41.99
CA PRO A 44 -21.12 -41.13 -42.31
C PRO A 44 -20.83 -41.07 -43.80
N ASN A 45 -19.65 -40.60 -44.20
CA ASN A 45 -19.24 -40.67 -45.58
C ASN A 45 -19.08 -42.16 -45.88
N GLN A 46 -20.06 -42.69 -46.60
CA GLN A 46 -20.05 -44.02 -47.19
C GLN A 46 -19.00 -44.05 -48.30
N ASP A 47 -17.73 -43.93 -47.93
CA ASP A 47 -16.66 -44.45 -48.77
C ASP A 47 -16.59 -45.95 -48.45
N ARG A 48 -17.52 -46.71 -49.03
CA ARG A 48 -17.33 -48.14 -49.29
C ARG A 48 -16.11 -48.26 -50.21
N ALA A 49 -14.92 -48.20 -49.62
CA ALA A 49 -13.74 -48.78 -50.25
C ALA A 49 -14.00 -50.29 -50.29
N ALA A 50 -14.13 -50.81 -51.51
CA ALA A 50 -14.34 -52.21 -51.80
C ALA A 50 -13.42 -53.10 -50.95
N GLU A 51 -14.01 -54.11 -50.33
CA GLU A 51 -13.32 -55.28 -49.79
C GLU A 51 -12.28 -55.77 -50.82
N PRO A 52 -10.98 -55.81 -50.49
CA PRO A 52 -10.04 -56.56 -51.31
C PRO A 52 -10.35 -58.03 -51.10
N GLY A 53 -10.91 -58.68 -52.13
CA GLY A 53 -11.06 -60.13 -52.15
C GLY A 53 -9.74 -60.84 -51.83
N PRO A 54 -9.78 -62.09 -51.34
CA PRO A 54 -8.59 -62.80 -50.88
C PRO A 54 -7.73 -63.19 -52.08
N SER A 55 -6.89 -62.26 -52.53
CA SER A 55 -5.77 -62.54 -53.42
C SER A 55 -4.53 -62.75 -52.56
N GLU A 56 -4.05 -63.99 -52.62
CA GLU A 56 -2.86 -64.60 -52.02
C GLU A 56 -1.68 -63.65 -51.77
N PRO A 57 -0.88 -63.88 -50.70
CA PRO A 57 0.28 -63.04 -50.41
C PRO A 57 1.39 -63.32 -51.43
N ALA A 58 1.36 -62.59 -52.55
CA ALA A 58 2.54 -62.41 -53.37
C ALA A 58 3.56 -61.60 -52.55
N GLU A 59 4.56 -62.28 -52.00
CA GLU A 59 5.76 -61.71 -51.42
C GLU A 59 6.51 -60.90 -52.49
N LYS A 60 6.01 -59.71 -52.83
CA LYS A 60 6.82 -58.70 -53.50
C LYS A 60 7.76 -58.18 -52.43
N GLU A 61 9.05 -58.51 -52.57
CA GLU A 61 10.13 -57.79 -51.89
C GLU A 61 9.80 -56.30 -51.94
N ARG A 62 9.43 -55.71 -50.80
CA ARG A 62 9.20 -54.26 -50.72
C ARG A 62 10.48 -53.60 -51.14
N ASP A 63 10.40 -52.69 -52.11
CA ASP A 63 11.55 -51.89 -52.50
C ASP A 63 12.13 -51.27 -51.22
N PRO A 64 13.44 -51.46 -50.92
CA PRO A 64 14.07 -50.89 -49.74
C PRO A 64 13.87 -49.37 -49.64
N ALA A 65 13.60 -48.66 -50.74
CA ALA A 65 13.22 -47.25 -50.72
C ALA A 65 11.83 -47.01 -50.06
N GLU A 66 10.86 -47.87 -50.35
CA GLU A 66 9.51 -47.78 -49.78
C GLU A 66 9.51 -48.10 -48.28
N GLU A 67 10.28 -49.11 -47.85
CA GLU A 67 10.46 -49.38 -46.42
C GLU A 67 11.10 -48.21 -45.68
N ARG A 68 12.13 -47.61 -46.26
CA ARG A 68 12.76 -46.40 -45.70
C ARG A 68 11.77 -45.25 -45.59
N ARG A 69 10.90 -45.07 -46.59
CA ARG A 69 9.84 -44.04 -46.56
C ARG A 69 8.84 -44.29 -45.44
N ILE A 70 8.36 -45.52 -45.28
CA ILE A 70 7.43 -45.90 -44.20
C ILE A 70 8.07 -45.65 -42.83
N ARG A 71 9.32 -46.09 -42.63
CA ARG A 71 10.07 -45.85 -41.37
C ARG A 71 10.22 -44.36 -41.06
N ARG A 72 10.51 -43.52 -42.07
CA ARG A 72 10.58 -42.05 -41.91
C ARG A 72 9.23 -41.44 -41.55
N MET A 73 8.14 -41.90 -42.16
CA MET A 73 6.79 -41.43 -41.84
C MET A 73 6.42 -41.71 -40.38
N ILE A 74 6.72 -42.93 -39.91
CA ILE A 74 6.45 -43.33 -38.52
C ILE A 74 7.32 -42.50 -37.56
N SER A 75 8.63 -42.42 -37.81
CA SER A 75 9.55 -41.65 -36.98
C SER A 75 9.19 -40.16 -36.92
N ASN A 76 8.84 -39.55 -38.05
CA ASN A 76 8.44 -38.15 -38.12
C ASN A 76 7.12 -37.93 -37.36
N ARG A 77 6.12 -38.80 -37.57
CA ARG A 77 4.86 -38.77 -36.83
C ARG A 77 5.08 -38.84 -35.32
N GLU A 78 5.93 -39.73 -34.86
CA GLU A 78 6.31 -39.81 -33.44
C GLU A 78 7.03 -38.55 -32.96
N SER A 79 7.98 -38.04 -33.74
CA SER A 79 8.75 -36.84 -33.39
C SER A 79 7.86 -35.60 -33.27
N ALA A 80 6.90 -35.43 -34.19
CA ALA A 80 5.90 -34.37 -34.16
C ALA A 80 4.99 -34.51 -32.93
N ARG A 81 4.54 -35.72 -32.60
CA ARG A 81 3.75 -35.99 -31.38
C ARG A 81 4.54 -35.62 -30.12
N ARG A 82 5.81 -36.07 -30.01
CA ARG A 82 6.69 -35.74 -28.87
C ARG A 82 6.93 -34.23 -28.76
N SER A 83 7.12 -33.55 -29.90
CA SER A 83 7.30 -32.09 -29.93
C SER A 83 6.05 -31.36 -29.44
N ARG A 84 4.86 -31.74 -29.92
CA ARG A 84 3.57 -31.19 -29.46
C ARG A 84 3.38 -31.40 -27.97
N LEU A 85 3.65 -32.61 -27.46
CA LEU A 85 3.53 -32.93 -26.04
C LEU A 85 4.48 -32.10 -25.16
N ARG A 86 5.74 -31.90 -25.59
CA ARG A 86 6.69 -31.04 -24.87
C ARG A 86 6.20 -29.59 -24.80
N LYS A 87 5.72 -29.05 -25.92
CA LYS A 87 5.16 -27.69 -25.96
C LYS A 87 3.92 -27.56 -25.08
N GLN A 88 3.03 -28.56 -25.09
CA GLN A 88 1.85 -28.58 -24.25
C GLN A 88 2.22 -28.57 -22.75
N ARG A 89 3.15 -29.43 -22.33
CA ARG A 89 3.65 -29.43 -20.94
C ARG A 89 4.24 -28.09 -20.54
N HIS A 90 5.02 -27.46 -21.41
CA HIS A 90 5.58 -26.15 -21.12
C HIS A 90 4.51 -25.07 -20.97
N LEU A 91 3.45 -25.10 -21.80
CA LEU A 91 2.31 -24.19 -21.66
C LEU A 91 1.54 -24.43 -20.34
N GLU A 92 1.36 -25.68 -19.94
CA GLU A 92 0.74 -26.04 -18.66
C GLU A 92 1.58 -25.54 -17.47
N GLU A 93 2.90 -25.71 -17.52
CA GLU A 93 3.82 -25.17 -16.51
C GLU A 93 3.74 -23.64 -16.41
N LEU A 94 3.72 -22.95 -17.55
CA LEU A 94 3.58 -21.48 -17.59
C LEU A 94 2.23 -21.04 -17.02
N ARG A 95 1.13 -21.72 -17.34
CA ARG A 95 -0.19 -21.44 -16.78
C ARG A 95 -0.23 -21.65 -15.27
N ALA A 96 0.38 -22.72 -14.77
CA ALA A 96 0.48 -23.00 -13.34
C ALA A 96 1.29 -21.91 -12.61
N ARG A 97 2.42 -21.47 -13.20
CA ARG A 97 3.21 -20.36 -12.65
C ARG A 97 2.41 -19.06 -12.61
N LEU A 98 1.67 -18.76 -13.68
CA LEU A 98 0.85 -17.56 -13.76
C LEU A 98 -0.27 -17.56 -12.71
N ALA A 99 -0.97 -18.69 -12.55
CA ALA A 99 -1.99 -18.85 -11.50
C ALA A 99 -1.40 -18.62 -10.10
N ARG A 100 -0.27 -19.26 -9.80
CA ARG A 100 0.44 -19.07 -8.53
C ARG A 100 0.82 -17.60 -8.30
N LEU A 101 1.41 -16.94 -9.29
CA LEU A 101 1.80 -15.53 -9.17
C LEU A 101 0.59 -14.61 -8.98
N ARG A 102 -0.56 -14.92 -9.61
CA ARG A 102 -1.81 -14.18 -9.38
C ARG A 102 -2.29 -14.34 -7.94
N ASP A 103 -2.23 -15.54 -7.38
CA ASP A 103 -2.64 -15.77 -5.99
C ASP A 103 -1.70 -15.09 -4.99
N GLU A 104 -0.38 -15.19 -5.21
CA GLU A 104 0.62 -14.47 -4.43
C GLU A 104 0.40 -12.94 -4.50
N ASN A 105 0.10 -12.41 -5.69
CA ASN A 105 -0.19 -10.99 -5.86
C ASN A 105 -1.44 -10.56 -5.07
N ARG A 106 -2.53 -11.35 -5.12
CA ARG A 106 -3.75 -11.08 -4.34
C ARG A 106 -3.49 -11.09 -2.84
N GLU A 107 -2.71 -12.06 -2.35
CA GLU A 107 -2.33 -12.12 -0.93
C GLU A 107 -1.54 -10.87 -0.52
N LEU A 108 -0.50 -10.51 -1.30
CA LEU A 108 0.32 -9.33 -1.05
C LEU A 108 -0.50 -8.04 -1.09
N ALA A 109 -1.41 -7.89 -2.04
CA ALA A 109 -2.31 -6.75 -2.14
C ALA A 109 -3.23 -6.66 -0.90
N GLY A 110 -3.77 -7.79 -0.44
CA GLY A 110 -4.56 -7.84 0.79
C GLY A 110 -3.76 -7.41 2.02
N ARG A 111 -2.52 -7.91 2.16
CA ARG A 111 -1.62 -7.53 3.27
C ARG A 111 -1.25 -6.06 3.23
N LEU A 112 -0.98 -5.51 2.04
CA LEU A 112 -0.73 -4.08 1.86
C LEU A 112 -1.94 -3.24 2.25
N GLY A 113 -3.15 -3.65 1.83
CA GLY A 113 -4.39 -2.97 2.20
C GLY A 113 -4.62 -2.95 3.71
N ALA A 114 -4.42 -4.08 4.40
CA ALA A 114 -4.52 -4.15 5.85
C ALA A 114 -3.49 -3.24 6.56
N ALA A 115 -2.24 -3.25 6.11
CA ALA A 115 -1.19 -2.39 6.64
C ALA A 115 -1.52 -0.89 6.43
N ALA A 116 -2.04 -0.52 5.26
CA ALA A 116 -2.47 0.84 4.97
C ALA A 116 -3.61 1.29 5.88
N HIS A 117 -4.60 0.42 6.13
CA HIS A 117 -5.69 0.69 7.07
C HIS A 117 -5.16 0.93 8.49
N HIS A 118 -4.25 0.08 8.97
CA HIS A 118 -3.64 0.26 10.29
C HIS A 118 -2.84 1.56 10.38
N ALA A 119 -2.06 1.89 9.35
CA ALA A 119 -1.31 3.15 9.29
C ALA A 119 -2.25 4.37 9.36
N LEU A 120 -3.41 4.32 8.70
CA LEU A 120 -4.42 5.38 8.79
C LEU A 120 -4.99 5.52 10.21
N LEU A 121 -5.31 4.41 10.87
CA LEU A 121 -5.79 4.41 12.26
C LEU A 121 -4.74 5.01 13.21
N PHE A 122 -3.48 4.59 13.09
CA PHE A 122 -2.39 5.13 13.90
C PHE A 122 -2.17 6.62 13.63
N ARG A 123 -2.27 7.07 12.38
CA ARG A 123 -2.17 8.49 12.03
C ARG A 123 -3.27 9.31 12.71
N ARG A 124 -4.53 8.86 12.61
CA ARG A 124 -5.67 9.52 13.28
C ARG A 124 -5.49 9.59 14.79
N ALA A 125 -5.04 8.49 15.41
CA ALA A 125 -4.76 8.45 16.84
C ALA A 125 -3.64 9.43 17.23
N ASN A 126 -2.58 9.50 16.43
CA ASN A 126 -1.47 10.43 16.64
C ASN A 126 -1.93 11.89 16.54
N ASP A 127 -2.70 12.22 15.51
CA ASP A 127 -3.23 13.57 15.30
C ASP A 127 -4.16 13.99 16.46
N ARG A 128 -5.00 13.07 16.94
CA ARG A 128 -5.81 13.29 18.15
C ARG A 128 -4.93 13.58 19.38
N LEU A 129 -3.93 12.74 19.65
CA LEU A 129 -3.03 12.94 20.79
C LEU A 129 -2.25 14.26 20.69
N ARG A 130 -1.84 14.66 19.49
CA ARG A 130 -1.18 15.95 19.24
C ARG A 130 -2.13 17.11 19.55
N ALA A 131 -3.39 17.03 19.12
CA ALA A 131 -4.40 18.06 19.41
C ALA A 131 -4.67 18.16 20.92
N GLU A 132 -4.82 17.03 21.61
CA GLU A 132 -4.99 17.00 23.08
C GLU A 132 -3.76 17.60 23.79
N ALA A 133 -2.55 17.24 23.38
CA ALA A 133 -1.32 17.80 23.94
C ALA A 133 -1.21 19.31 23.70
N ALA A 134 -1.59 19.81 22.52
CA ALA A 134 -1.61 21.24 22.22
C ALA A 134 -2.62 21.99 23.10
N ALA A 135 -3.81 21.42 23.30
CA ALA A 135 -4.84 21.99 24.18
C ALA A 135 -4.36 22.06 25.64
N LEU A 136 -3.72 20.99 26.14
CA LEU A 136 -3.16 20.96 27.50
C LEU A 136 -2.02 21.97 27.67
N ARG A 137 -1.14 22.12 26.67
CA ARG A 137 -0.08 23.14 26.68
C ARG A 137 -0.65 24.56 26.76
N ARG A 138 -1.71 24.86 26.00
CA ARG A 138 -2.41 26.14 26.06
C ARG A 138 -2.97 26.41 27.45
N ARG A 139 -3.73 25.45 28.00
CA ARG A 139 -4.32 25.56 29.36
C ARG A 139 -3.26 25.79 30.43
N LEU A 140 -2.11 25.11 30.33
CA LEU A 140 -0.99 25.30 31.25
C LEU A 140 -0.37 26.71 31.13
N ALA A 141 -0.20 27.21 29.90
CA ALA A 141 0.30 28.56 29.66
C ALA A 141 -0.65 29.63 30.23
N ASP A 142 -1.95 29.46 30.03
CA ASP A 142 -2.98 30.35 30.56
C ASP A 142 -2.98 30.35 32.10
N ALA A 143 -2.93 29.17 32.72
CA ALA A 143 -2.83 29.04 34.18
C ALA A 143 -1.58 29.74 34.73
N ARG A 144 -0.42 29.55 34.09
CA ARG A 144 0.82 30.25 34.45
C ARG A 144 0.68 31.77 34.34
N ARG A 145 0.08 32.26 33.26
CA ARG A 145 -0.18 33.70 33.04
C ARG A 145 -1.08 34.27 34.13
N LEU A 146 -2.18 33.59 34.47
CA LEU A 146 -3.09 34.02 35.52
C LEU A 146 -2.41 34.09 36.90
N LEU A 147 -1.56 33.11 37.22
CA LEU A 147 -0.78 33.13 38.47
C LEU A 147 0.20 34.31 38.53
N LEU A 148 0.88 34.61 37.42
CA LEU A 148 1.77 35.77 37.34
C LEU A 148 1.01 37.08 37.50
N LEU A 149 -0.13 37.25 36.82
CA LEU A 149 -0.98 38.44 36.96
C LEU A 149 -1.47 38.60 38.41
N ARG A 150 -1.92 37.52 39.05
CA ARG A 150 -2.33 37.56 40.46
C ARG A 150 -1.19 37.97 41.39
N ARG A 151 0.04 37.49 41.13
CA ARG A 151 1.23 37.88 41.90
C ARG A 151 1.54 39.36 41.72
N LEU A 152 1.50 39.87 40.49
CA LEU A 152 1.72 41.29 40.19
C LEU A 152 0.66 42.18 40.86
N HIS A 153 -0.63 41.82 40.76
CA HIS A 153 -1.71 42.56 41.43
C HIS A 153 -1.52 42.63 42.96
N ARG A 154 -1.08 41.53 43.60
CA ARG A 154 -0.78 41.53 45.04
C ARG A 154 0.35 42.47 45.40
N LEU A 155 1.45 42.47 44.61
CA LEU A 155 2.58 43.36 44.84
C LEU A 155 2.19 44.83 44.65
N ALA A 156 1.40 45.13 43.62
CA ALA A 156 0.89 46.48 43.38
C ALA A 156 -0.01 46.97 44.52
N ALA A 157 -0.95 46.13 44.99
CA ALA A 157 -1.82 46.46 46.12
C ALA A 157 -1.04 46.69 47.43
N ALA A 158 0.00 45.89 47.69
CA ALA A 158 0.88 46.07 48.84
C ALA A 158 1.67 47.40 48.76
N ALA A 159 2.15 47.77 47.57
CA ALA A 159 2.84 49.04 47.35
C ALA A 159 1.91 50.25 47.54
N SER A 160 0.64 50.18 47.11
CA SER A 160 -0.33 51.25 47.30
C SER A 160 -0.85 51.38 48.74
N ALA A 161 -0.77 50.31 49.54
CA ALA A 161 -1.20 50.29 50.93
C ALA A 161 -0.10 50.71 51.92
N ALA A 162 1.14 50.91 51.46
CA ALA A 162 2.22 51.41 52.29
C ALA A 162 1.96 52.89 52.65
N PRO A 163 1.95 53.27 53.94
CA PRO A 163 1.75 54.66 54.33
C PRO A 163 2.91 55.52 53.81
N SER A 164 2.57 56.60 53.10
CA SER A 164 3.54 57.64 52.73
C SER A 164 4.25 58.13 54.00
N PRO A 165 5.58 58.19 54.04
CA PRO A 165 6.29 58.67 55.22
C PRO A 165 5.83 60.10 55.49
N SER A 166 5.16 60.30 56.62
CA SER A 166 4.63 61.61 57.01
C SER A 166 5.77 62.62 57.04
N ALA A 167 5.65 63.71 56.27
CA ALA A 167 6.61 64.81 56.22
C ALA A 167 6.88 65.46 57.60
N HIS A 168 6.10 65.12 58.63
CA HIS A 168 6.25 65.60 60.01
C HIS A 168 7.38 64.93 60.82
N ALA A 169 7.98 63.82 60.36
CA ALA A 169 9.08 63.18 61.08
C ALA A 169 10.43 63.93 60.91
N TYR A 170 10.55 64.81 59.92
CA TYR A 170 11.79 65.55 59.65
C TYR A 170 11.90 66.90 60.39
N SER A 171 10.81 67.45 60.94
CA SER A 171 10.87 68.74 61.68
C SER A 171 11.30 68.58 63.14
N ALA A 172 10.96 67.45 63.79
CA ALA A 172 11.30 67.22 65.19
C ALA A 172 12.81 66.96 65.42
N GLY A 173 13.53 66.47 64.40
CA GLY A 173 14.97 66.24 64.49
C GLY A 173 15.83 67.50 64.41
N LEU A 174 15.35 68.54 63.70
CA LEU A 174 16.11 69.78 63.49
C LEU A 174 16.12 70.69 64.73
N GLU A 175 15.03 70.72 65.51
CA GLU A 175 14.99 71.54 66.73
C GLU A 175 15.90 70.99 67.83
N HIS A 176 16.02 69.66 67.92
CA HIS A 176 16.88 69.03 68.91
C HIS A 176 18.38 69.20 68.61
N THR A 177 18.75 69.31 67.32
CA THR A 177 20.13 69.58 66.90
C THR A 177 20.53 71.06 67.00
N LEU A 178 19.57 71.99 66.87
CA LEU A 178 19.85 73.41 67.08
C LEU A 178 20.00 73.76 68.57
N ALA A 179 19.26 73.08 69.45
CA ALA A 179 19.39 73.26 70.89
C ALA A 179 20.75 72.79 71.44
N SER A 180 21.43 71.82 70.81
CA SER A 180 22.74 71.32 71.25
C SER A 180 23.94 72.12 70.73
N LEU A 181 23.73 73.11 69.86
CA LEU A 181 24.81 73.92 69.27
C LEU A 181 24.92 75.32 69.93
N ILE A 182 24.04 75.64 70.87
CA ILE A 182 23.95 76.96 71.54
C ILE A 182 24.21 76.87 73.07
N ALA A 183 24.48 75.68 73.61
CA ALA A 183 24.90 75.47 75.01
C ALA A 183 26.36 75.02 75.08
#